data_AF-A0A2D0N7G9-F1
#
_entry.id   AF-A0A2D0N7G9-F1
#
_cell.length_a   1.000
_cell.length_b   1.000
_cell.length_c   1.000
_cell.angle_alpha   90.00
_cell.angle_beta   90.00
_cell.angle_gamma   90.00
#
_symmetry.space_group_name_H-M   'P 1'
#
loop_
_entity.id
_entity.type
_entity.pdbx_description
1 polymer ?
#
loop_
_entity_poly.entity_id
_entity_poly.type
_entity_poly.pdbx_seq_one_letter_code
_entity_poly.pdbx_strand_id
1 'polypeptide(L)'
;MRKITIAFSLWLSALGAVFAQSQFPLSDAIWEEETFSTAGQFVRYRLLCGDTTINEQNYAKIYDISFPFDGEGLPTDTVPPAFYAGGLRADGNEVFYVEPGGTEDLLLYDFSLEAEESIELPNTTLGNAGTYNVTNVDTIKVNGEDRRRIFLESVFGGTEDVWVEGVGSVVYGLLDRGLALVFDYGSSLNCLQLTAEGSIFRPDANGDCRMAVTGCGEIISSTIDRSIYAGQIQVYPNPSPGTVNIRLPRDGANWQIELWSLEGKFIEMNNSRDGSYDWSHLPRGTYLLQFIRDGRKVYSEKLIIGR
;
A
#
# COMPACT_ATOMS: atom_id res chain seq x y z
N MET A 1 -71.19 -13.44 29.20
CA MET A 1 -69.93 -12.67 29.30
C MET A 1 -68.79 -13.55 28.82
N ARG A 2 -68.28 -13.30 27.61
CA ARG A 2 -67.25 -14.11 26.93
C ARG A 2 -65.88 -13.81 27.54
N LYS A 3 -65.16 -14.85 28.00
CA LYS A 3 -63.77 -14.76 28.43
C LYS A 3 -62.89 -14.70 27.17
N ILE A 4 -62.18 -13.60 26.98
CA ILE A 4 -61.19 -13.44 25.92
C ILE A 4 -59.84 -13.81 26.52
N THR A 5 -59.26 -14.92 26.08
CA THR A 5 -57.91 -15.33 26.44
C THR A 5 -56.96 -14.70 25.43
N ILE A 6 -56.16 -13.71 25.85
CA ILE A 6 -55.14 -13.09 25.01
C ILE A 6 -53.87 -13.93 25.14
N ALA A 7 -53.49 -14.62 24.07
CA ALA A 7 -52.20 -15.30 23.98
C ALA A 7 -51.12 -14.27 23.62
N PHE A 8 -50.18 -14.04 24.53
CA PHE A 8 -49.02 -13.18 24.30
C PHE A 8 -47.95 -14.00 23.56
N SER A 9 -47.88 -13.87 22.23
CA SER A 9 -46.81 -14.47 21.44
C SER A 9 -45.54 -13.66 21.67
N LEU A 10 -44.60 -14.20 22.45
CA LEU A 10 -43.24 -13.66 22.53
C LEU A 10 -42.57 -13.85 21.16
N TRP A 11 -42.43 -12.74 20.44
CA TRP A 11 -41.55 -12.65 19.28
C TRP A 11 -40.12 -12.64 19.80
N LEU A 12 -39.43 -13.78 19.68
CA LEU A 12 -37.98 -13.84 19.85
C LEU A 12 -37.37 -13.17 18.61
N SER A 13 -37.10 -11.88 18.69
CA SER A 13 -36.24 -11.23 17.71
C SER A 13 -34.85 -11.85 17.84
N ALA A 14 -34.47 -12.69 16.87
CA ALA A 14 -33.08 -13.05 16.67
C ALA A 14 -32.31 -11.76 16.44
N LEU A 15 -31.57 -11.32 17.46
CA LEU A 15 -30.52 -10.34 17.31
C LEU A 15 -29.46 -11.00 16.43
N GLY A 16 -29.59 -10.84 15.11
CA GLY A 16 -28.46 -11.05 14.20
C GLY A 16 -27.33 -10.18 14.72
N ALA A 17 -26.18 -10.81 15.00
CA ALA A 17 -25.00 -10.09 15.44
C ALA A 17 -24.73 -8.97 14.43
N VAL A 18 -24.74 -7.73 14.92
CA VAL A 18 -24.29 -6.57 14.16
C VAL A 18 -22.76 -6.71 14.06
N PHE A 19 -22.27 -7.40 13.05
CA PHE A 19 -20.87 -7.34 12.63
C PHE A 19 -20.73 -6.15 11.69
N ALA A 20 -20.76 -4.93 12.24
CA ALA A 20 -20.52 -3.70 11.49
C ALA A 20 -19.09 -3.16 11.70
N GLN A 21 -18.14 -4.05 12.00
CA GLN A 21 -16.72 -3.74 11.96
C GLN A 21 -16.12 -4.62 10.88
N SER A 22 -15.46 -3.99 9.89
CA SER A 22 -14.67 -4.71 8.88
C SER A 22 -13.76 -5.70 9.59
N GLN A 23 -13.81 -6.96 9.14
CA GLN A 23 -12.92 -8.01 9.65
C GLN A 23 -11.50 -7.91 9.10
N PHE A 24 -11.28 -7.07 8.08
CA PHE A 24 -9.97 -6.81 7.51
C PHE A 24 -9.17 -5.82 8.37
N PRO A 25 -7.88 -6.09 8.66
CA PRO A 25 -7.05 -5.17 9.44
C PRO A 25 -6.86 -3.84 8.70
N LEU A 26 -7.13 -2.73 9.38
CA LEU A 26 -6.90 -1.36 8.90
C LEU A 26 -5.85 -0.60 9.73
N SER A 27 -5.15 -1.30 10.61
CA SER A 27 -4.04 -0.78 11.42
C SER A 27 -3.21 -1.95 11.89
N ASP A 28 -1.98 -1.68 12.33
CA ASP A 28 -1.21 -2.63 13.15
C ASP A 28 -1.05 -4.01 12.48
N ALA A 29 -0.82 -4.01 11.17
CA ALA A 29 -0.65 -5.23 10.39
C ALA A 29 0.53 -5.11 9.43
N ILE A 30 1.28 -6.20 9.32
CA ILE A 30 2.51 -6.31 8.52
C ILE A 30 2.46 -7.60 7.70
N TRP A 31 2.52 -7.47 6.39
CA TRP A 31 2.69 -8.58 5.46
C TRP A 31 4.17 -8.67 5.08
N GLU A 32 4.80 -9.82 5.30
CA GLU A 32 6.07 -10.16 4.65
C GLU A 32 5.77 -10.96 3.40
N GLU A 33 6.23 -10.44 2.27
CA GLU A 33 6.02 -10.98 0.95
C GLU A 33 7.38 -11.21 0.30
N GLU A 34 7.47 -12.29 -0.45
CA GLU A 34 8.57 -12.49 -1.38
C GLU A 34 8.13 -11.99 -2.75
N THR A 35 9.02 -11.28 -3.43
CA THR A 35 8.84 -10.87 -4.82
C THR A 35 10.04 -11.35 -5.62
N PHE A 36 9.80 -11.92 -6.80
CA PHE A 36 10.83 -12.32 -7.74
C PHE A 36 10.65 -11.60 -9.06
N SER A 37 11.76 -11.16 -9.66
CA SER A 37 11.77 -10.53 -10.98
C SER A 37 13.07 -10.81 -11.72
N THR A 38 13.18 -10.32 -12.97
CA THR A 38 14.46 -10.34 -13.72
C THR A 38 15.59 -9.59 -13.02
N ALA A 39 15.28 -8.67 -12.09
CA ALA A 39 16.27 -7.97 -11.27
C ALA A 39 16.73 -8.78 -10.05
N GLY A 40 16.14 -9.95 -9.80
CA GLY A 40 16.39 -10.79 -8.64
C GLY A 40 15.20 -10.91 -7.70
N GLN A 41 15.46 -11.51 -6.54
CA GLN A 41 14.50 -11.77 -5.48
C GLN A 41 14.63 -10.71 -4.38
N PHE A 42 13.50 -10.29 -3.83
CA PHE A 42 13.41 -9.26 -2.80
C PHE A 42 12.38 -9.69 -1.76
N VAL A 43 12.66 -9.36 -0.49
CA VAL A 43 11.65 -9.46 0.57
C VAL A 43 11.02 -8.08 0.71
N ARG A 44 9.70 -8.03 0.64
CA ARG A 44 8.91 -6.82 0.81
C ARG A 44 8.09 -6.92 2.09
N TYR A 45 8.10 -5.86 2.88
CA TYR A 45 7.17 -5.65 3.97
C TYR A 45 6.12 -4.64 3.55
N ARG A 46 4.85 -4.96 3.71
CA ARG A 46 3.74 -4.01 3.60
C ARG A 46 3.17 -3.74 4.98
N LEU A 47 3.08 -2.47 5.37
CA LEU A 47 2.65 -2.06 6.70
C LEU A 47 1.46 -1.13 6.65
N LEU A 48 0.50 -1.32 7.56
CA LEU A 48 -0.56 -0.36 7.82
C LEU A 48 -0.16 0.61 8.93
N CYS A 49 0.19 1.84 8.54
CA CYS A 49 0.78 2.83 9.44
C CYS A 49 0.12 4.21 9.31
N GLY A 50 -0.84 4.46 10.22
CA GLY A 50 -1.58 5.71 10.27
C GLY A 50 -2.67 5.81 9.21
N ASP A 51 -3.31 6.96 9.15
CA ASP A 51 -4.48 7.22 8.33
C ASP A 51 -4.26 8.37 7.34
N THR A 52 -5.12 8.42 6.33
CA THR A 52 -5.25 9.53 5.37
C THR A 52 -6.71 9.73 5.01
N THR A 53 -7.05 10.93 4.54
CA THR A 53 -8.36 11.21 3.95
C THR A 53 -8.20 11.44 2.46
N ILE A 54 -8.94 10.70 1.65
CA ILE A 54 -8.98 10.82 0.18
C ILE A 54 -10.46 10.94 -0.20
N ASN A 55 -10.84 11.98 -0.94
CA ASN A 55 -12.24 12.24 -1.32
C ASN A 55 -13.24 12.11 -0.14
N GLU A 56 -12.92 12.74 1.00
CA GLU A 56 -13.74 12.73 2.22
C GLU A 56 -13.90 11.36 2.90
N GLN A 57 -13.26 10.31 2.40
CA GLN A 57 -13.23 8.98 3.00
C GLN A 57 -11.90 8.73 3.72
N ASN A 58 -11.94 7.98 4.82
CA ASN A 58 -10.75 7.64 5.60
C ASN A 58 -10.16 6.31 5.15
N TYR A 59 -8.83 6.28 5.01
CA TYR A 59 -8.05 5.13 4.59
C TYR A 59 -6.89 4.91 5.56
N ALA A 60 -6.55 3.65 5.80
CA ALA A 60 -5.27 3.27 6.38
C ALA A 60 -4.16 3.47 5.35
N LYS A 61 -3.03 4.03 5.75
CA LYS A 61 -1.87 4.17 4.85
C LYS A 61 -1.11 2.86 4.77
N ILE A 62 -0.84 2.40 3.55
CA ILE A 62 0.06 1.28 3.28
C ILE A 62 1.47 1.84 3.01
N TYR A 63 2.47 1.19 3.57
CA TYR A 63 3.88 1.48 3.32
C TYR A 63 4.64 0.23 2.91
N ASP A 64 5.47 0.34 1.87
CA ASP A 64 6.35 -0.73 1.39
C ASP A 64 7.79 -0.52 1.89
N ILE A 65 8.42 -1.58 2.39
CA ILE A 65 9.88 -1.65 2.64
C ILE A 65 10.42 -2.85 1.88
N SER A 66 11.39 -2.63 0.98
CA SER A 66 11.99 -3.72 0.19
C SER A 66 13.44 -3.94 0.59
N PHE A 67 13.79 -5.19 0.86
CA PHE A 67 15.15 -5.65 1.11
C PHE A 67 15.60 -6.54 -0.05
N PRO A 68 16.83 -6.36 -0.57
CA PRO A 68 17.41 -7.32 -1.51
C PRO A 68 17.60 -8.67 -0.82
N PHE A 69 17.26 -9.76 -1.51
CA PHE A 69 17.62 -11.10 -1.06
C PHE A 69 19.05 -11.39 -1.50
N ASP A 70 20.01 -11.14 -0.63
CA ASP A 70 21.45 -11.40 -0.90
C ASP A 70 21.91 -12.79 -0.42
N GLY A 71 21.01 -13.60 0.16
CA GLY A 71 21.32 -14.93 0.71
C GLY A 71 22.15 -14.92 1.99
N GLU A 72 22.66 -13.77 2.42
CA GLU A 72 23.51 -13.58 3.61
C GLU A 72 22.71 -13.11 4.84
N GLY A 73 21.39 -12.97 4.70
CA GLY A 73 20.48 -12.50 5.75
C GLY A 73 20.20 -11.01 5.61
N LEU A 74 19.04 -10.57 6.11
CA LEU A 74 18.66 -9.17 6.06
C LEU A 74 19.70 -8.33 6.84
N PRO A 75 20.21 -7.20 6.30
CA PRO A 75 21.17 -6.36 7.01
C PRO A 75 20.62 -5.97 8.38
N THR A 76 21.27 -6.42 9.46
CA THR A 76 20.75 -6.26 10.83
C THR A 76 20.78 -4.83 11.36
N ASP A 77 21.52 -3.93 10.68
CA ASP A 77 21.90 -2.65 11.26
C ASP A 77 21.18 -1.45 10.64
N THR A 78 20.43 -1.64 9.54
CA THR A 78 19.66 -0.56 8.90
C THR A 78 18.44 -1.09 8.15
N VAL A 79 17.26 -0.73 8.62
CA VAL A 79 15.99 -0.91 7.89
C VAL A 79 15.96 0.09 6.72
N PRO A 80 15.73 -0.36 5.46
CA PRO A 80 15.54 0.53 4.32
C PRO A 80 14.39 1.51 4.55
N PRO A 81 14.39 2.67 3.84
CA PRO A 81 13.28 3.59 3.94
C PRO A 81 11.97 2.93 3.48
N ALA A 82 10.88 3.28 4.16
CA ALA A 82 9.55 2.95 3.67
C ALA A 82 9.04 3.96 2.64
N PHE A 83 8.23 3.45 1.72
CA PHE A 83 7.60 4.24 0.66
C PHE A 83 6.09 4.15 0.81
N TYR A 84 5.38 5.27 0.70
CA TYR A 84 3.92 5.26 0.71
C TYR A 84 3.41 4.47 -0.50
N ALA A 85 2.68 3.40 -0.23
CA ALA A 85 2.19 2.45 -1.22
C ALA A 85 0.69 2.57 -1.49
N GLY A 86 -0.03 3.45 -0.77
CA GLY A 86 -1.42 3.78 -1.08
C GLY A 86 -2.32 3.81 0.15
N GLY A 87 -3.63 3.93 -0.09
CA GLY A 87 -4.66 3.93 0.93
C GLY A 87 -5.48 2.65 0.89
N LEU A 88 -5.75 2.06 2.05
CA LEU A 88 -6.61 0.89 2.23
C LEU A 88 -7.86 1.27 3.02
N ARG A 89 -9.03 0.87 2.54
CA ARG A 89 -10.30 1.04 3.25
C ARG A 89 -11.07 -0.27 3.17
N ALA A 90 -11.88 -0.55 4.17
CA ALA A 90 -12.80 -1.66 4.12
C ALA A 90 -14.21 -1.19 4.48
N ASP A 91 -15.19 -1.76 3.81
CA ASP A 91 -16.62 -1.52 4.03
C ASP A 91 -17.35 -2.85 3.99
N GLY A 92 -17.77 -3.33 5.16
CA GLY A 92 -18.28 -4.69 5.32
C GLY A 92 -17.24 -5.75 4.92
N ASN A 93 -17.55 -6.51 3.87
CA ASN A 93 -16.72 -7.60 3.34
C ASN A 93 -15.84 -7.16 2.15
N GLU A 94 -16.01 -5.93 1.68
CA GLU A 94 -15.25 -5.39 0.57
C GLU A 94 -14.05 -4.61 1.11
N VAL A 95 -12.91 -4.78 0.46
CA VAL A 95 -11.69 -4.03 0.71
C VAL A 95 -11.35 -3.25 -0.54
N PHE A 96 -11.03 -1.97 -0.37
CA PHE A 96 -10.72 -1.03 -1.43
C PHE A 96 -9.31 -0.50 -1.25
N TYR A 97 -8.65 -0.27 -2.38
CA TYR A 97 -7.30 0.28 -2.46
C TYR A 97 -7.29 1.52 -3.36
N VAL A 98 -6.57 2.55 -2.91
CA VAL A 98 -6.28 3.75 -3.70
C VAL A 98 -4.77 3.83 -3.90
N GLU A 99 -4.35 3.88 -5.17
CA GLU A 99 -2.95 4.03 -5.54
C GLU A 99 -2.31 5.32 -5.01
N PRO A 100 -0.98 5.36 -4.84
CA PRO A 100 -0.27 6.59 -4.48
C PRO A 100 -0.59 7.75 -5.42
N GLY A 101 -1.18 8.83 -4.87
CA GLY A 101 -1.58 10.00 -5.64
C GLY A 101 -2.88 9.84 -6.43
N GLY A 102 -3.50 8.66 -6.40
CA GLY A 102 -4.82 8.38 -6.94
C GLY A 102 -5.94 8.88 -6.03
N THR A 103 -7.16 8.83 -6.57
CA THR A 103 -8.38 9.18 -5.82
C THR A 103 -9.54 8.22 -6.05
N GLU A 104 -9.32 7.19 -6.87
CA GLU A 104 -10.32 6.20 -7.26
C GLU A 104 -10.13 4.93 -6.43
N ASP A 105 -11.24 4.39 -5.93
CA ASP A 105 -11.27 3.11 -5.23
C ASP A 105 -11.16 1.97 -6.23
N LEU A 106 -10.14 1.13 -6.06
CA LEU A 106 -10.02 -0.16 -6.73
C LEU A 106 -10.48 -1.25 -5.78
N LEU A 107 -11.41 -2.10 -6.23
CA LEU A 107 -11.79 -3.29 -5.47
C LEU A 107 -10.58 -4.21 -5.31
N LEU A 108 -10.17 -4.41 -4.06
CA LEU A 108 -9.03 -5.22 -3.68
C LEU A 108 -9.47 -6.66 -3.36
N TYR A 109 -10.49 -6.79 -2.51
CA TYR A 109 -11.08 -8.07 -2.11
C TYR A 109 -12.58 -7.92 -1.90
N ASP A 110 -13.32 -9.00 -2.14
CA ASP A 110 -14.70 -9.18 -1.69
C ASP A 110 -14.81 -10.55 -0.99
N PHE A 111 -14.93 -10.52 0.33
CA PHE A 111 -15.05 -11.73 1.14
C PHE A 111 -16.49 -12.24 1.25
N SER A 112 -17.46 -11.62 0.56
CA SER A 112 -18.83 -12.09 0.52
C SER A 112 -19.06 -13.20 -0.52
N LEU A 113 -18.15 -13.37 -1.49
CA LEU A 113 -18.30 -14.26 -2.64
C LEU A 113 -18.49 -15.75 -2.27
N GLU A 114 -19.51 -16.37 -2.85
CA GLU A 114 -19.86 -17.79 -2.71
C GLU A 114 -19.31 -18.64 -3.87
N ALA A 115 -19.26 -19.97 -3.68
CA ALA A 115 -18.88 -20.88 -4.76
C ALA A 115 -19.77 -20.73 -6.00
N GLU A 116 -19.17 -20.88 -7.19
CA GLU A 116 -19.78 -20.67 -8.51
C GLU A 116 -20.06 -19.20 -8.87
N GLU A 117 -19.76 -18.24 -8.00
CA GLU A 117 -19.76 -16.81 -8.36
C GLU A 117 -18.47 -16.43 -9.07
N SER A 118 -18.47 -15.25 -9.69
CA SER A 118 -17.29 -14.69 -10.36
C SER A 118 -17.08 -13.23 -10.00
N ILE A 119 -15.83 -12.80 -10.06
CA ILE A 119 -15.41 -11.43 -9.76
C ILE A 119 -14.45 -10.91 -10.83
N GLU A 120 -14.64 -9.64 -11.19
CA GLU A 120 -13.70 -8.88 -12.00
C GLU A 120 -12.75 -8.13 -11.09
N LEU A 121 -11.46 -8.43 -11.20
CA LEU A 121 -10.43 -7.80 -10.40
C LEU A 121 -9.65 -6.77 -11.22
N PRO A 122 -9.64 -5.49 -10.81
CA PRO A 122 -8.74 -4.51 -11.41
C PRO A 122 -7.29 -4.84 -11.06
N ASN A 123 -6.38 -4.47 -11.96
CA ASN A 123 -4.94 -4.52 -11.67
C ASN A 123 -4.54 -3.37 -10.72
N THR A 124 -3.63 -3.63 -9.80
CA THR A 124 -3.00 -2.64 -8.88
C THR A 124 -1.48 -2.64 -8.87
N THR A 125 -0.85 -3.62 -9.52
CA THR A 125 0.61 -3.75 -9.57
C THR A 125 1.04 -4.00 -11.00
N LEU A 126 0.83 -5.20 -11.52
CA LEU A 126 1.23 -5.60 -12.87
C LEU A 126 0.22 -6.58 -13.48
N GLY A 127 0.00 -6.50 -14.80
CA GLY A 127 -0.91 -7.38 -15.54
C GLY A 127 -2.15 -6.68 -16.10
N ASN A 128 -3.13 -7.48 -16.52
CA ASN A 128 -4.44 -6.98 -16.93
C ASN A 128 -5.44 -7.26 -15.82
N ALA A 129 -6.54 -6.50 -15.79
CA ALA A 129 -7.71 -6.90 -15.02
C ALA A 129 -8.12 -8.33 -15.44
N GLY A 130 -8.57 -9.13 -14.48
CA GLY A 130 -8.86 -10.54 -14.69
C GLY A 130 -10.20 -10.94 -14.07
N THR A 131 -10.91 -11.82 -14.77
CA THR A 131 -12.09 -12.50 -14.25
C THR A 131 -11.67 -13.78 -13.53
N TYR A 132 -12.16 -13.95 -12.31
CA TYR A 132 -11.93 -15.14 -11.50
C TYR A 132 -13.25 -15.78 -11.11
N ASN A 133 -13.31 -17.11 -11.15
CA ASN A 133 -14.43 -17.88 -10.62
C ASN A 133 -14.08 -18.38 -9.22
N VAL A 134 -15.03 -18.34 -8.31
CA VAL A 134 -14.91 -18.98 -7.00
C VAL A 134 -15.17 -20.47 -7.16
N THR A 135 -14.13 -21.28 -6.97
CA THR A 135 -14.22 -22.74 -7.12
C THR A 135 -14.63 -23.42 -5.82
N ASN A 136 -14.30 -22.82 -4.67
CA ASN A 136 -14.66 -23.34 -3.37
C ASN A 136 -14.62 -22.24 -2.30
N VAL A 137 -15.41 -22.43 -1.25
CA VAL A 137 -15.38 -21.62 -0.03
C VAL A 137 -15.35 -22.55 1.17
N ASP A 138 -14.35 -22.40 2.03
CA ASP A 138 -14.27 -23.10 3.30
C ASP A 138 -13.81 -22.17 4.43
N THR A 139 -13.31 -22.76 5.52
CA THR A 139 -12.89 -22.05 6.71
C THR A 139 -11.53 -22.54 7.15
N ILE A 140 -10.68 -21.61 7.58
CA ILE A 140 -9.36 -21.87 8.15
C ILE A 140 -9.20 -21.14 9.49
N LYS A 141 -8.34 -21.65 10.38
CA LYS A 141 -7.97 -20.91 11.58
C LYS A 141 -6.87 -19.90 11.31
N VAL A 142 -7.12 -18.65 11.63
CA VAL A 142 -6.12 -17.56 11.68
C VAL A 142 -6.13 -17.03 13.11
N ASN A 143 -5.00 -17.16 13.81
CA ASN A 143 -4.85 -16.72 15.20
C ASN A 143 -5.93 -17.25 16.16
N GLY A 144 -6.40 -18.47 15.91
CA GLY A 144 -7.42 -19.16 16.71
C GLY A 144 -8.87 -18.90 16.28
N GLU A 145 -9.10 -17.86 15.49
CA GLU A 145 -10.41 -17.52 14.93
C GLU A 145 -10.66 -18.22 13.60
N ASP A 146 -11.89 -18.62 13.40
CA ASP A 146 -12.35 -19.18 12.13
C ASP A 146 -12.53 -18.03 11.13
N ARG A 147 -11.80 -18.10 10.02
CA ARG A 147 -11.83 -17.13 8.91
C ARG A 147 -12.26 -17.82 7.64
N ARG A 148 -13.12 -17.16 6.87
CA ARG A 148 -13.51 -17.64 5.55
C ARG A 148 -12.29 -17.71 4.64
N ARG A 149 -12.23 -18.74 3.82
CA ARG A 149 -11.22 -18.91 2.78
C ARG A 149 -11.89 -19.19 1.44
N ILE A 150 -11.52 -18.41 0.44
CA ILE A 150 -12.13 -18.39 -0.90
C ILE A 150 -11.06 -18.83 -1.89
N PHE A 151 -11.36 -19.85 -2.69
CA PHE A 151 -10.48 -20.37 -3.74
C PHE A 151 -10.94 -19.82 -5.08
N LEU A 152 -10.01 -19.23 -5.82
CA LEU A 152 -10.27 -18.51 -7.06
C LEU A 152 -9.45 -19.12 -8.20
N GLU A 153 -10.07 -19.30 -9.35
CA GLU A 153 -9.41 -19.75 -10.57
C GLU A 153 -9.69 -18.76 -11.70
N SER A 154 -8.65 -18.40 -12.46
CA SER A 154 -8.79 -17.54 -13.63
C SER A 154 -9.62 -18.20 -14.73
N VAL A 155 -10.55 -17.46 -15.34
CA VAL A 155 -11.39 -17.99 -16.44
C VAL A 155 -10.58 -18.33 -17.71
N PHE A 156 -9.36 -17.82 -17.83
CA PHE A 156 -8.47 -18.10 -18.96
C PHE A 156 -7.59 -19.33 -18.75
N GLY A 157 -7.75 -20.02 -17.61
CA GLY A 157 -6.86 -21.09 -17.16
C GLY A 157 -5.52 -20.54 -16.65
N GLY A 158 -4.87 -21.32 -15.79
CA GLY A 158 -3.68 -20.86 -15.04
C GLY A 158 -4.07 -20.27 -13.69
N THR A 159 -3.17 -19.45 -13.12
CA THR A 159 -3.17 -18.86 -11.77
C THR A 159 -4.41 -19.13 -10.91
N GLU A 160 -4.20 -19.95 -9.87
CA GLU A 160 -5.09 -20.11 -8.73
C GLU A 160 -4.72 -19.08 -7.65
N ASP A 161 -5.70 -18.41 -7.06
CA ASP A 161 -5.51 -17.55 -5.89
C ASP A 161 -6.37 -18.07 -4.74
N VAL A 162 -5.95 -17.77 -3.51
CA VAL A 162 -6.67 -18.13 -2.31
C VAL A 162 -6.72 -16.93 -1.40
N TRP A 163 -7.92 -16.47 -1.08
CA TRP A 163 -8.13 -15.34 -0.17
C TRP A 163 -8.58 -15.82 1.20
N VAL A 164 -8.08 -15.20 2.25
CA VAL A 164 -8.49 -15.49 3.62
C VAL A 164 -8.93 -14.19 4.28
N GLU A 165 -10.12 -14.19 4.90
CA GLU A 165 -10.65 -13.06 5.65
C GLU A 165 -9.65 -12.57 6.71
N GLY A 166 -9.41 -11.26 6.76
CA GLY A 166 -8.43 -10.67 7.67
C GLY A 166 -6.97 -10.82 7.23
N VAL A 167 -6.70 -11.48 6.10
CA VAL A 167 -5.34 -11.70 5.58
C VAL A 167 -5.17 -11.17 4.16
N GLY A 168 -6.14 -11.39 3.26
CA GLY A 168 -6.01 -11.10 1.83
C GLY A 168 -5.57 -12.34 1.06
N SER A 169 -4.87 -12.16 -0.06
CA SER A 169 -4.35 -13.27 -0.85
C SER A 169 -3.19 -13.95 -0.12
N VAL A 170 -3.34 -15.25 0.13
CA VAL A 170 -2.29 -16.08 0.71
C VAL A 170 -1.37 -16.68 -0.34
N VAL A 171 -1.69 -16.52 -1.63
CA VAL A 171 -0.83 -16.94 -2.75
C VAL A 171 0.09 -15.81 -3.18
N TYR A 172 -0.42 -14.57 -3.25
CA TYR A 172 0.29 -13.44 -3.85
C TYR A 172 0.58 -12.28 -2.90
N GLY A 173 -0.03 -12.24 -1.71
CA GLY A 173 0.11 -11.12 -0.78
C GLY A 173 -0.96 -10.04 -0.93
N LEU A 174 -0.79 -8.92 -0.22
CA LEU A 174 -1.84 -7.94 0.03
C LEU A 174 -2.33 -7.21 -1.24
N LEU A 175 -1.41 -6.80 -2.12
CA LEU A 175 -1.77 -6.03 -3.33
C LEU A 175 -1.57 -6.83 -4.62
N ASP A 176 -0.87 -7.95 -4.62
CA ASP A 176 -0.58 -8.71 -5.85
C ASP A 176 -1.60 -9.83 -6.13
N ARG A 177 -2.74 -9.85 -5.44
CA ARG A 177 -3.85 -10.80 -5.70
C ARG A 177 -4.26 -10.84 -7.18
N GLY A 178 -4.63 -12.04 -7.65
CA GLY A 178 -5.04 -12.24 -9.04
C GLY A 178 -3.94 -11.91 -10.06
N LEU A 179 -2.65 -12.03 -9.71
CA LEU A 179 -1.55 -11.85 -10.64
C LEU A 179 -1.50 -13.02 -11.64
N ALA A 180 -2.22 -12.87 -12.76
CA ALA A 180 -2.17 -13.80 -13.87
C ALA A 180 -1.16 -13.36 -14.93
N LEU A 181 -0.35 -14.32 -15.40
CA LEU A 181 0.42 -14.23 -16.66
C LEU A 181 1.50 -13.13 -16.72
N VAL A 182 2.25 -12.91 -15.64
CA VAL A 182 3.49 -12.12 -15.69
C VAL A 182 4.69 -13.08 -15.67
N PHE A 183 5.47 -13.12 -16.75
CA PHE A 183 6.54 -14.12 -16.94
C PHE A 183 7.85 -13.75 -16.22
N ASP A 184 7.97 -12.50 -15.80
CA ASP A 184 9.16 -11.88 -15.23
C ASP A 184 8.89 -11.19 -13.89
N TYR A 185 7.73 -11.46 -13.30
CA TYR A 185 7.35 -11.00 -11.96
C TYR A 185 6.47 -12.04 -11.28
N GLY A 186 6.68 -12.25 -10.00
CA GLY A 186 5.67 -12.85 -9.15
C GLY A 186 5.90 -12.50 -7.70
N SER A 187 4.87 -12.77 -6.90
CA SER A 187 4.89 -12.49 -5.48
C SER A 187 4.26 -13.63 -4.70
N SER A 188 4.69 -13.82 -3.46
CA SER A 188 4.06 -14.74 -2.53
C SER A 188 4.00 -14.20 -1.12
N LEU A 189 2.92 -14.50 -0.40
CA LEU A 189 2.82 -14.19 1.02
C LEU A 189 3.67 -15.18 1.83
N ASN A 190 4.67 -14.69 2.54
CA ASN A 190 5.43 -15.50 3.49
C ASN A 190 4.69 -15.56 4.83
N CYS A 191 4.23 -14.41 5.34
CA CYS A 191 3.45 -14.34 6.57
C CYS A 191 2.76 -12.99 6.80
N LEU A 192 1.79 -13.01 7.71
CA LEU A 192 1.13 -11.83 8.25
C LEU A 192 1.36 -11.77 9.76
N GLN A 193 1.83 -10.63 10.26
CA GLN A 193 1.82 -10.30 11.67
C GLN A 193 0.75 -9.25 11.95
N LEU A 194 -0.15 -9.54 12.89
CA LEU A 194 -1.01 -8.53 13.48
C LEU A 194 -0.34 -8.08 14.78
N THR A 195 0.09 -6.82 14.84
CA THR A 195 0.91 -6.28 15.95
C THR A 195 0.08 -6.05 17.22
N ALA A 196 -1.25 -5.96 17.12
CA ALA A 196 -2.14 -5.91 18.27
C ALA A 196 -2.16 -7.24 19.06
N GLU A 197 -2.16 -8.38 18.37
CA GLU A 197 -2.17 -9.71 19.00
C GLU A 197 -0.77 -10.35 19.09
N GLY A 198 0.21 -9.85 18.33
CA GLY A 198 1.58 -10.37 18.26
C GLY A 198 1.72 -11.74 17.58
N SER A 199 0.61 -12.31 17.10
CA SER A 199 0.56 -13.60 16.44
C SER A 199 0.91 -13.50 14.95
N ILE A 200 1.69 -14.46 14.47
CA ILE A 200 2.12 -14.55 13.07
C ILE A 200 1.36 -15.68 12.38
N PHE A 201 0.55 -15.31 11.39
CA PHE A 201 -0.07 -16.25 10.47
C PHE A 201 0.90 -16.61 9.34
N ARG A 202 1.01 -17.91 9.04
CA ARG A 202 1.84 -18.45 7.95
C ARG A 202 0.96 -19.32 7.05
N PRO A 203 0.83 -19.01 5.75
CA PRO A 203 0.09 -19.86 4.83
C PRO A 203 0.80 -21.19 4.55
N ASP A 204 2.14 -21.19 4.51
CA ASP A 204 2.96 -22.40 4.53
C ASP A 204 3.76 -22.48 5.84
N ALA A 205 3.58 -23.58 6.57
CA ALA A 205 4.30 -23.84 7.82
C ALA A 205 5.83 -23.94 7.64
N ASN A 206 6.30 -24.23 6.43
CA ASN A 206 7.72 -24.32 6.09
C ASN A 206 8.26 -23.05 5.40
N GLY A 207 7.43 -22.03 5.18
CA GLY A 207 7.82 -20.79 4.52
C GLY A 207 8.82 -19.96 5.35
N ASP A 208 9.75 -19.29 4.66
CA ASP A 208 10.71 -18.39 5.29
C ASP A 208 10.01 -17.08 5.67
N CYS A 209 9.67 -16.93 6.95
CA CYS A 209 9.07 -15.72 7.52
C CYS A 209 9.98 -15.21 8.63
N ARG A 210 10.68 -14.11 8.37
CA ARG A 210 11.74 -13.59 9.25
C ARG A 210 11.25 -12.47 10.15
N MET A 211 10.26 -11.72 9.68
CA MET A 211 9.65 -10.58 10.33
C MET A 211 10.65 -9.62 10.97
N ALA A 212 11.54 -9.08 10.13
CA ALA A 212 12.60 -8.15 10.55
C ALA A 212 12.10 -6.74 10.87
N VAL A 213 10.81 -6.47 10.67
CA VAL A 213 10.18 -5.18 10.87
C VAL A 213 9.06 -5.35 11.89
N THR A 214 9.12 -4.65 13.03
CA THR A 214 8.19 -4.93 14.15
C THR A 214 7.05 -3.92 14.30
N GLY A 215 7.05 -2.86 13.49
CA GLY A 215 5.97 -1.89 13.44
C GLY A 215 6.38 -0.52 12.91
N CYS A 216 5.44 0.41 12.93
CA CYS A 216 5.60 1.75 12.38
C CYS A 216 6.69 2.59 13.06
N GLY A 217 7.03 2.29 14.31
CA GLY A 217 7.99 3.05 15.13
C GLY A 217 9.43 2.98 14.62
N GLU A 218 9.79 1.94 13.85
CA GLU A 218 11.13 1.77 13.27
C GLU A 218 11.27 2.49 11.91
N ILE A 219 10.18 3.12 11.43
CA ILE A 219 10.01 3.48 10.01
C ILE A 219 9.64 4.95 9.83
N ILE A 220 8.88 5.54 10.75
CA ILE A 220 8.35 6.89 10.59
C ILE A 220 9.26 7.90 11.27
N SER A 221 10.35 8.28 10.58
CA SER A 221 10.88 9.64 10.77
C SER A 221 9.82 10.59 10.21
N SER A 222 9.21 11.40 11.08
CA SER A 222 8.00 12.19 10.85
C SER A 222 8.16 13.37 9.87
N THR A 223 8.74 13.13 8.69
CA THR A 223 8.75 14.03 7.53
C THR A 223 9.25 13.26 6.30
N ILE A 224 8.41 13.24 5.25
CA ILE A 224 8.75 13.08 3.83
C ILE A 224 8.67 11.65 3.26
N ASP A 225 7.78 11.50 2.26
CA ASP A 225 7.91 10.59 1.11
C ASP A 225 9.35 10.67 0.59
N ARG A 226 10.23 9.84 1.14
CA ARG A 226 11.64 9.87 0.80
C ARG A 226 11.78 9.13 -0.50
N SER A 227 11.68 9.86 -1.61
CA SER A 227 11.89 9.29 -2.93
C SER A 227 13.22 8.55 -3.01
N ILE A 228 13.32 7.57 -3.90
CA ILE A 228 14.59 6.89 -4.26
C ILE A 228 15.71 7.86 -4.70
N TYR A 229 15.38 9.14 -4.94
CA TYR A 229 16.31 10.20 -5.30
C TYR A 229 16.77 11.05 -4.11
N ALA A 230 16.25 10.81 -2.91
CA ALA A 230 16.64 11.53 -1.71
C ALA A 230 18.12 11.28 -1.35
N GLY A 231 18.94 12.31 -1.48
CA GLY A 231 20.40 12.25 -1.34
C GLY A 231 21.16 12.19 -2.68
N GLN A 232 20.48 11.83 -3.77
CA GLN A 232 21.02 11.95 -5.14
C GLN A 232 20.69 13.32 -5.74
N ILE A 233 19.51 13.86 -5.42
CA ILE A 233 19.15 15.25 -5.71
C ILE A 233 19.59 16.12 -4.52
N GLN A 234 20.37 17.16 -4.79
CA GLN A 234 20.83 18.10 -3.78
C GLN A 234 20.47 19.53 -4.18
N VAL A 235 19.78 20.26 -3.30
CA VAL A 235 19.45 21.68 -3.47
C VAL A 235 20.19 22.48 -2.40
N TYR A 236 21.12 23.33 -2.81
CA TYR A 236 21.96 24.09 -1.87
C TYR A 236 22.45 25.44 -2.43
N PRO A 237 22.66 26.46 -1.58
CA PRO A 237 22.35 26.45 -0.15
C PRO A 237 20.83 26.50 0.08
N ASN A 238 20.38 25.90 1.18
CA ASN A 238 19.00 25.99 1.61
C ASN A 238 18.99 26.05 3.16
N PRO A 239 18.62 27.19 3.78
CA PRO A 239 18.06 28.41 3.19
C PRO A 239 18.99 29.14 2.19
N SER A 240 18.38 29.87 1.25
CA SER A 240 19.03 30.56 0.13
C SER A 240 18.69 32.06 0.08
N PRO A 241 19.60 32.92 -0.41
CA PRO A 241 19.26 34.31 -0.78
C PRO A 241 18.38 34.42 -2.04
N GLY A 242 17.98 33.30 -2.63
CA GLY A 242 17.22 33.20 -3.87
C GLY A 242 17.97 32.45 -4.96
N THR A 243 19.30 32.40 -4.92
CA THR A 243 20.11 31.60 -5.86
C THR A 243 20.48 30.25 -5.24
N VAL A 244 20.18 29.15 -5.94
CA VAL A 244 20.53 27.78 -5.51
C VAL A 244 21.21 26.99 -6.62
N ASN A 245 22.05 26.06 -6.22
CA ASN A 245 22.55 25.01 -7.09
C ASN A 245 21.72 23.76 -6.87
N ILE A 246 21.36 23.13 -7.98
CA ILE A 246 20.67 21.85 -8.00
C ILE A 246 21.58 20.85 -8.68
N ARG A 247 21.93 19.80 -7.93
CA ARG A 247 22.59 18.61 -8.45
C ARG A 247 21.57 17.49 -8.61
N LEU A 248 21.53 16.89 -9.78
CA LEU A 248 20.65 15.81 -10.19
C LEU A 248 21.46 14.50 -10.36
N PRO A 249 20.79 13.33 -10.35
CA PRO A 249 21.41 12.06 -10.68
C PRO A 249 22.00 12.08 -12.09
N ARG A 250 23.18 11.48 -12.27
CA ARG A 250 23.82 11.31 -13.58
C ARG A 250 23.33 10.03 -14.27
N ASP A 251 22.03 9.92 -14.44
CA ASP A 251 21.36 8.78 -15.05
C ASP A 251 20.98 9.02 -16.53
N GLY A 252 21.29 10.20 -17.07
CA GLY A 252 20.97 10.58 -18.45
C GLY A 252 19.49 10.86 -18.70
N ALA A 253 18.66 10.88 -17.65
CA ALA A 253 17.24 11.17 -17.77
C ALA A 253 16.97 12.67 -18.00
N ASN A 254 15.81 12.96 -18.60
CA ASN A 254 15.32 14.33 -18.72
C ASN A 254 14.55 14.69 -17.46
N TRP A 255 15.04 15.72 -16.76
CA TRP A 255 14.45 16.22 -15.53
C TRP A 255 13.72 17.53 -15.78
N GLN A 256 12.53 17.66 -15.21
CA GLN A 256 11.79 18.91 -15.13
C GLN A 256 11.73 19.34 -13.67
N ILE A 257 12.05 20.60 -13.41
CA ILE A 257 11.97 21.18 -12.07
C ILE A 257 10.85 22.21 -12.09
N GLU A 258 9.92 22.06 -11.16
CA GLU A 258 8.81 22.98 -10.95
C GLU A 258 8.90 23.61 -9.57
N LEU A 259 8.60 24.90 -9.50
CA LEU A 259 8.53 25.65 -8.27
C LEU A 259 7.08 25.99 -7.94
N TRP A 260 6.69 25.69 -6.72
CA TRP A 260 5.35 25.87 -6.20
C TRP A 260 5.40 26.69 -4.90
N SER A 261 4.38 27.51 -4.68
CA SER A 261 4.13 28.11 -3.37
C SER A 261 3.60 27.07 -2.38
N LEU A 262 3.63 27.38 -1.07
CA LEU A 262 3.05 26.51 -0.05
C LEU A 262 1.52 26.40 -0.15
N GLU A 263 0.86 27.40 -0.75
CA GLU A 263 -0.58 27.38 -1.01
C GLU A 263 -0.94 26.54 -2.25
N GLY A 264 0.05 25.85 -2.87
CA GLY A 264 -0.18 24.98 -4.02
C GLY A 264 -0.31 25.73 -5.36
N LYS A 265 -0.01 27.03 -5.41
CA LYS A 265 0.05 27.79 -6.66
C LYS A 265 1.38 27.53 -7.38
N PHE A 266 1.30 27.09 -8.64
CA PHE A 266 2.43 26.99 -9.57
C PHE A 266 3.06 28.36 -9.82
N ILE A 267 4.38 28.45 -9.76
CA ILE A 267 5.13 29.69 -9.97
C ILE A 267 5.84 29.63 -11.32
N GLU A 268 6.69 28.63 -11.51
CA GLU A 268 7.53 28.50 -12.70
C GLU A 268 8.03 27.07 -12.89
N MET A 269 8.43 26.76 -14.13
CA MET A 269 9.06 25.50 -14.49
C MET A 269 10.34 25.76 -15.31
N ASN A 270 11.35 24.93 -15.11
CA ASN A 270 12.56 24.93 -15.90
C ASN A 270 12.89 23.50 -16.36
N ASN A 271 13.16 23.37 -17.67
CA ASN A 271 13.74 22.16 -18.22
C ASN A 271 15.18 22.07 -17.74
N SER A 272 15.49 21.04 -16.96
CA SER A 272 16.62 21.10 -16.07
C SER A 272 17.82 20.30 -16.55
N ARG A 273 18.98 20.91 -16.28
CA ARG A 273 20.30 20.29 -16.24
C ARG A 273 20.87 20.55 -14.85
N ASP A 274 21.91 19.81 -14.46
CA ASP A 274 22.77 20.20 -13.34
C ASP A 274 23.16 21.68 -13.47
N GLY A 275 22.94 22.50 -12.44
CA GLY A 275 23.22 23.93 -12.57
C GLY A 275 22.70 24.84 -11.45
N SER A 276 22.90 26.14 -11.68
CA SER A 276 22.48 27.23 -10.80
C SER A 276 21.16 27.84 -11.28
N TYR A 277 20.24 28.05 -10.35
CA TYR A 277 18.90 28.60 -10.56
C TYR A 277 18.75 29.87 -9.70
N ASP A 278 18.13 30.91 -10.26
CA ASP A 278 17.98 32.20 -9.61
C ASP A 278 16.51 32.59 -9.41
N TRP A 279 16.09 32.51 -8.16
CA TRP A 279 14.78 32.88 -7.64
C TRP A 279 14.85 34.07 -6.68
N SER A 280 15.91 34.89 -6.75
CA SER A 280 16.08 36.10 -5.94
C SER A 280 14.99 37.16 -6.15
N HIS A 281 14.26 37.07 -7.26
CA HIS A 281 13.12 37.95 -7.56
C HIS A 281 11.85 37.61 -6.75
N LEU A 282 11.79 36.44 -6.11
CA LEU A 282 10.64 36.00 -5.34
C LEU A 282 10.65 36.60 -3.92
N PRO A 283 9.47 36.80 -3.31
CA PRO A 283 9.37 37.17 -1.91
C PRO A 283 10.10 36.18 -1.00
N ARG A 284 10.55 36.67 0.16
CA ARG A 284 11.06 35.78 1.21
C ARG A 284 9.93 34.88 1.68
N GLY A 285 10.23 33.58 1.78
CA GLY A 285 9.20 32.60 2.06
C GLY A 285 9.70 31.17 1.92
N THR A 286 8.79 30.25 2.19
CA THR A 286 8.99 28.83 1.92
C THR A 286 8.29 28.49 0.61
N TYR A 287 8.95 27.67 -0.18
CA TYR A 287 8.50 27.16 -1.46
C TYR A 287 8.70 25.66 -1.53
N LEU A 288 8.05 25.02 -2.49
CA LEU A 288 8.19 23.61 -2.76
C LEU A 288 8.77 23.41 -4.16
N LEU A 289 9.96 22.83 -4.24
CA LEU A 289 10.53 22.35 -5.48
C LEU A 289 10.01 20.94 -5.75
N GLN A 290 9.55 20.70 -6.96
CA GLN A 290 9.12 19.39 -7.43
C GLN A 290 9.98 18.97 -8.62
N PHE A 291 10.42 17.72 -8.61
CA PHE A 291 11.24 17.13 -9.64
C PHE A 291 10.41 16.08 -10.37
N ILE A 292 10.33 16.23 -11.67
CA ILE A 292 9.47 15.44 -12.55
C ILE A 292 10.34 14.69 -13.55
N ARG A 293 10.00 13.41 -13.72
CA ARG A 293 10.62 12.50 -14.67
C ARG A 293 9.52 11.76 -15.41
N ASP A 294 9.63 11.67 -16.73
CA ASP A 294 8.65 10.97 -17.59
C ASP A 294 7.19 11.41 -17.32
N GLY A 295 7.01 12.70 -17.01
CA GLY A 295 5.70 13.31 -16.72
C GLY A 295 5.14 13.05 -15.32
N ARG A 296 5.87 12.37 -14.43
CA ARG A 296 5.45 12.09 -13.05
C ARG A 296 6.33 12.80 -12.05
N LYS A 297 5.73 13.33 -10.97
CA LYS A 297 6.47 13.87 -9.82
C LYS A 297 7.18 12.71 -9.11
N VAL A 298 8.51 12.78 -9.04
CA VAL A 298 9.33 11.74 -8.44
C VAL A 298 10.07 12.18 -7.19
N TYR A 299 10.25 13.49 -6.96
CA TYR A 299 10.84 14.01 -5.72
C TYR A 299 10.31 15.42 -5.42
N SER A 300 10.37 15.80 -4.15
CA SER A 300 10.07 17.17 -3.74
C SER A 300 10.98 17.61 -2.61
N GLU A 301 11.41 18.86 -2.67
CA GLU A 301 12.31 19.48 -1.70
C GLU A 301 11.71 20.81 -1.22
N LYS A 302 11.77 21.07 0.09
CA LYS A 302 11.33 22.36 0.64
C LYS A 302 12.44 23.38 0.42
N LEU A 303 12.19 24.44 -0.34
CA LEU A 303 13.13 25.55 -0.53
C LEU A 303 12.77 26.71 0.41
N ILE A 304 13.74 27.24 1.14
CA ILE A 304 13.57 28.41 2.00
C ILE A 304 14.36 29.57 1.39
N ILE A 305 13.67 30.61 0.93
CA ILE A 305 14.30 31.86 0.50
C ILE A 305 14.36 32.80 1.70
N GLY A 306 15.56 32.97 2.25
CA GLY A 306 15.85 33.71 3.47
C GLY A 306 17.22 34.38 3.44
N ARG A 307 17.21 35.68 3.71
CA ARG A 307 18.27 36.69 3.59
C ARG A 307 18.61 37.12 2.17
#